data_AF-A0A2T7X0Y6-F1
#
_entry.id   AF-A0A2T7X0Y6-F1
#
_cell.length_a   1.000
_cell.length_b   1.000
_cell.length_c   1.000
_cell.angle_alpha   90.00
_cell.angle_beta   90.00
_cell.angle_gamma   90.00
#
_symmetry.space_group_name_H-M   'P 1'
#
loop_
_entity.id
_entity.type
_entity.pdbx_description
1 polymer ?
#
loop_
_entity_poly.entity_id
_entity_poly.type
_entity_poly.pdbx_seq_one_letter_code
_entity_poly.pdbx_strand_id
1 'polypeptide(L)'
;MQTTGRSGDKAPTSKIGCRWCPQANRSGRRPPKTPHFLHGDGLLFAAGLTWSMELANGQRSRRFVVITREARDASGEVHDRMPACLTPDTWDAWLTPEKLTGERKVETLALLEHTSADVAAPITEHIVDRKVSNSRTVDPTGPTLLEPVL
;
A
#
# COMPACT_ATOMS: atom_id res chain seq x y z
N MET A 1 28.90 12.92 -5.44
CA MET A 1 28.41 12.28 -4.21
C MET A 1 27.88 10.91 -4.59
N GLN A 2 28.71 9.88 -4.38
CA GLN A 2 28.50 8.52 -4.86
C GLN A 2 27.57 7.76 -3.90
N THR A 3 26.46 7.23 -4.40
CA THR A 3 25.64 6.26 -3.65
C THR A 3 25.93 4.89 -4.21
N THR A 4 26.71 4.10 -3.47
CA THR A 4 26.97 2.69 -3.78
C THR A 4 25.69 1.88 -3.59
N GLY A 5 25.32 1.12 -4.62
CA GLY A 5 24.14 0.26 -4.62
C GLY A 5 24.30 -0.98 -3.73
N ARG A 6 23.19 -1.41 -3.12
CA ARG A 6 22.94 -2.83 -2.80
C ARG A 6 21.47 -3.07 -2.48
N SER A 7 20.91 -4.05 -3.21
CA SER A 7 19.68 -4.85 -3.06
C SER A 7 18.49 -4.18 -2.36
N GLY A 8 17.40 -4.06 -3.12
CA GLY A 8 16.08 -3.72 -2.62
C GLY A 8 15.28 -4.98 -2.32
N ASP A 9 15.15 -5.31 -1.03
CA ASP A 9 14.12 -6.24 -0.59
C ASP A 9 12.76 -5.52 -0.64
N LYS A 10 11.80 -6.10 -1.36
CA LYS A 10 10.43 -5.57 -1.54
C LYS A 10 9.50 -6.12 -0.48
N ALA A 11 8.55 -5.30 -0.02
CA ALA A 11 7.49 -5.72 0.87
C ALA A 11 6.29 -6.26 0.07
N PRO A 12 5.90 -7.54 0.20
CA PRO A 12 4.56 -7.97 -0.19
C PRO A 12 3.53 -7.33 0.76
N THR A 13 2.47 -6.72 0.25
CA THR A 13 1.45 -6.07 1.10
C THR A 13 0.05 -6.38 0.63
N SER A 14 -0.74 -7.03 1.48
CA SER A 14 -2.21 -6.96 1.40
C SER A 14 -2.68 -5.64 2.04
N LYS A 15 -3.63 -4.94 1.41
CA LYS A 15 -4.08 -3.62 1.86
C LYS A 15 -5.35 -3.74 2.72
N ILE A 16 -5.32 -3.14 3.90
CA ILE A 16 -6.53 -2.88 4.68
C ILE A 16 -6.96 -1.45 4.39
N GLY A 17 -8.12 -1.31 3.78
CA GLY A 17 -8.78 -0.03 3.56
C GLY A 17 -9.75 0.28 4.70
N CYS A 18 -10.15 1.54 4.84
CA CYS A 18 -11.27 1.90 5.68
C CYS A 18 -12.15 2.86 4.90
N ARG A 19 -13.47 2.66 4.95
CA ARG A 19 -14.41 3.56 4.31
C ARG A 19 -14.26 4.97 4.86
N TRP A 20 -14.22 5.96 3.97
CA TRP A 20 -14.24 7.37 4.33
C TRP A 20 -15.51 7.70 5.12
N CYS A 21 -15.35 8.42 6.23
CA CYS A 21 -16.47 8.94 7.02
C CYS A 21 -16.60 10.44 6.74
N PRO A 22 -17.76 10.94 6.26
CA PRO A 22 -18.01 12.36 6.16
C PRO A 22 -18.05 13.02 7.55
N GLN A 23 -18.11 14.36 7.53
CA GLN A 23 -17.85 15.27 8.64
C GLN A 23 -18.40 14.86 10.02
N ALA A 24 -17.74 15.44 11.03
CA ALA A 24 -18.19 15.40 12.42
C ALA A 24 -19.71 15.63 12.51
N ASN A 25 -20.39 14.78 13.27
CA ASN A 25 -21.80 14.96 13.61
C ASN A 25 -21.98 16.28 14.40
N ARG A 26 -23.24 16.64 14.72
CA ARG A 26 -23.55 17.86 15.49
C ARG A 26 -22.84 17.96 16.86
N SER A 27 -22.25 16.87 17.36
CA SER A 27 -21.44 16.85 18.59
C SER A 27 -19.92 16.91 18.34
N GLY A 28 -19.46 17.19 17.12
CA GLY A 28 -18.03 17.27 16.80
C GLY A 28 -17.35 15.91 16.61
N ARG A 29 -18.09 14.80 16.72
CA ARG A 29 -17.53 13.45 16.67
C ARG A 29 -17.62 12.89 15.26
N ARG A 30 -16.48 12.51 14.68
CA ARG A 30 -16.47 11.74 13.43
C ARG A 30 -17.13 10.38 13.66
N PRO A 31 -17.98 9.92 12.74
CA PRO A 31 -18.49 8.56 12.82
C PRO A 31 -17.31 7.57 12.76
N PRO A 32 -17.47 6.40 13.39
CA PRO A 32 -16.40 5.42 13.42
C PRO A 32 -16.13 4.87 12.02
N LYS A 33 -14.85 4.78 11.64
CA LYS A 33 -14.43 4.17 10.37
C LYS A 33 -14.82 2.69 10.33
N THR A 34 -15.24 2.22 9.16
CA THR A 34 -15.50 0.80 8.88
C THR A 34 -14.31 0.21 8.14
N PRO A 35 -13.65 -0.84 8.67
CA PRO A 35 -12.54 -1.47 7.98
C PRO A 35 -13.03 -2.39 6.86
N HIS A 36 -12.32 -2.36 5.75
CA HIS A 36 -12.53 -3.20 4.58
C HIS A 36 -11.23 -3.95 4.27
N PHE A 37 -11.34 -5.22 3.93
CA PHE A 37 -10.24 -5.99 3.38
C PHE A 37 -10.32 -5.95 1.85
N LEU A 38 -9.24 -5.54 1.19
CA LEU A 38 -9.15 -5.48 -0.26
C LEU A 38 -8.19 -6.56 -0.75
N HIS A 39 -8.66 -7.38 -1.68
CA HIS A 39 -7.90 -8.54 -2.16
C HIS A 39 -8.16 -8.83 -3.64
N GLY A 40 -7.28 -9.61 -4.25
CA GLY A 40 -7.47 -10.22 -5.57
C GLY A 40 -7.02 -11.69 -5.51
N ASP A 41 -6.78 -12.30 -6.68
CA ASP A 41 -6.45 -13.74 -6.80
C ASP A 41 -5.06 -14.14 -6.27
N GLY A 42 -4.37 -13.25 -5.55
CA GLY A 42 -3.04 -13.51 -4.99
C GLY A 42 -2.47 -12.34 -4.22
N LEU A 43 -1.14 -12.37 -4.03
CA LEU A 43 -0.41 -11.29 -3.37
C LEU A 43 -0.42 -10.03 -4.24
N LEU A 44 -0.63 -8.89 -3.59
CA LEU A 44 -0.47 -7.58 -4.20
C LEU A 44 0.94 -7.05 -3.94
N PHE A 45 1.54 -6.48 -4.98
CA PHE A 45 2.91 -5.96 -4.94
C PHE A 45 2.89 -4.45 -5.03
N ALA A 46 3.24 -3.77 -3.93
CA ALA A 46 3.28 -2.32 -3.90
C ALA A 46 4.66 -1.78 -4.28
N ALA A 47 4.67 -0.74 -5.12
CA ALA A 47 5.86 0.03 -5.41
C ALA A 47 6.29 0.81 -4.16
N GLY A 48 7.57 0.70 -3.80
CA GLY A 48 8.12 1.31 -2.61
C GLY A 48 9.54 1.83 -2.79
N LEU A 49 9.88 2.87 -2.02
CA LEU A 49 11.22 3.44 -1.96
C LEU A 49 11.88 3.04 -0.65
N THR A 50 13.20 2.89 -0.65
CA THR A 50 13.93 2.43 0.53
C THR A 50 15.28 3.12 0.67
N TRP A 51 15.71 3.36 1.91
CA TRP A 51 17.00 3.97 2.23
C TRP A 51 17.52 3.46 3.57
N SER A 52 18.81 3.65 3.83
CA SER A 52 19.44 3.35 5.12
C SER A 52 19.74 4.63 5.87
N MET A 53 19.62 4.62 7.19
CA MET A 53 20.16 5.67 8.06
C MET A 53 20.79 5.05 9.31
N GLU A 54 21.75 5.75 9.90
CA GLU A 54 22.28 5.42 11.22
C GLU A 54 21.37 5.99 12.30
N LEU A 55 21.21 5.21 13.37
CA LEU A 55 20.48 5.59 14.57
C LEU A 55 21.46 6.15 15.60
N ALA A 56 20.94 6.88 16.59
CA ALA A 56 21.75 7.49 17.66
C ALA A 56 22.55 6.46 18.48
N ASN A 57 22.15 5.18 18.47
CA ASN A 57 22.85 4.08 19.13
C ASN A 57 23.91 3.41 18.22
N GLY A 58 24.25 3.99 17.07
CA GLY A 58 25.21 3.45 16.11
C GLY A 58 24.68 2.31 15.24
N GLN A 59 23.42 1.89 15.39
CA GLN A 59 22.83 0.84 14.56
C GLN A 59 22.39 1.38 13.19
N ARG A 60 22.56 0.58 12.14
CA ARG A 60 22.03 0.89 10.81
C ARG A 60 20.59 0.38 10.68
N SER A 61 19.67 1.27 10.30
CA SER A 61 18.27 0.94 10.07
C SER A 61 17.91 1.15 8.61
N ARG A 62 17.30 0.11 8.00
CA ARG A 62 16.67 0.18 6.68
C ARG A 62 15.23 0.65 6.86
N ARG A 63 14.85 1.69 6.12
CA ARG A 63 13.49 2.23 6.09
C ARG A 63 12.91 2.06 4.69
N PHE A 64 11.58 2.03 4.62
CA PHE A 64 10.88 2.05 3.35
C PHE A 64 9.60 2.87 3.46
N VAL A 65 9.11 3.29 2.31
CA VAL A 65 7.79 3.90 2.13
C VAL A 65 7.08 3.23 0.98
N VAL A 66 5.76 3.11 1.09
CA VAL A 66 4.89 2.67 -0.01
C VAL A 66 4.43 3.90 -0.78
N ILE A 67 4.57 3.86 -2.10
CA ILE A 67 4.08 4.92 -2.98
C ILE A 67 2.56 4.79 -3.05
N THR A 68 1.86 5.91 -2.91
CA THR A 68 0.40 5.96 -3.05
C THR A 68 0.00 6.82 -4.23
N ARG A 69 -1.19 6.56 -4.76
CA ARG A 69 -1.82 7.25 -5.87
C ARG A 69 -3.33 7.38 -5.63
N GLU A 70 -4.03 8.10 -6.51
CA GLU A 70 -5.49 8.13 -6.50
C GLU A 70 -6.04 6.71 -6.69
N ALA A 71 -7.08 6.39 -5.93
CA ALA A 71 -7.72 5.10 -5.97
C ALA A 71 -8.65 4.93 -7.18
N ARG A 72 -8.82 3.69 -7.61
CA ARG A 72 -9.72 3.27 -8.71
C ARG A 72 -10.55 2.07 -8.24
N ASP A 73 -11.67 1.82 -8.89
CA ASP A 73 -12.54 0.64 -8.69
C ASP A 73 -12.88 0.41 -7.20
N ALA A 74 -12.84 -0.84 -6.72
CA ALA A 74 -13.15 -1.19 -5.34
C ALA A 74 -12.31 -0.41 -4.31
N SER A 75 -11.07 -0.02 -4.65
CA SER A 75 -10.28 0.85 -3.78
C SER A 75 -10.87 2.25 -3.66
N GLY A 76 -11.41 2.80 -4.76
CA GLY A 76 -12.02 4.13 -4.82
C GLY A 76 -13.31 4.22 -4.00
N GLU A 77 -14.09 3.13 -3.97
CA GLU A 77 -15.31 3.04 -3.15
C GLU A 77 -15.03 3.07 -1.64
N VAL A 78 -13.82 2.65 -1.24
CA VAL A 78 -13.39 2.60 0.16
C VAL A 78 -12.63 3.88 0.56
N HIS A 79 -11.67 4.34 -0.25
CA HIS A 79 -10.80 5.45 0.12
C HIS A 79 -10.17 6.14 -1.10
N ASP A 80 -9.99 7.46 -1.05
CA ASP A 80 -9.37 8.31 -2.09
C ASP A 80 -7.95 7.89 -2.56
N ARG A 81 -7.28 6.95 -1.86
CA ARG A 81 -5.88 6.60 -2.10
C ARG A 81 -5.68 5.09 -2.13
N MET A 82 -4.87 4.63 -3.07
CA MET A 82 -4.39 3.25 -3.14
C MET A 82 -2.85 3.20 -3.25
N PRO A 83 -2.21 2.08 -2.86
CA PRO A 83 -0.82 1.83 -3.22
C PRO A 83 -0.67 1.88 -4.74
N ALA A 84 0.47 2.38 -5.22
CA ALA A 84 0.86 2.10 -6.60
C ALA A 84 1.25 0.61 -6.66
N CYS A 85 0.52 -0.16 -7.43
CA CYS A 85 0.70 -1.60 -7.52
C CYS A 85 1.50 -1.97 -8.78
N LEU A 86 2.17 -3.12 -8.74
CA LEU A 86 2.97 -3.69 -9.83
C LEU A 86 2.45 -5.06 -10.24
N THR A 87 2.31 -5.27 -11.54
CA THR A 87 2.12 -6.58 -12.16
C THR A 87 3.45 -7.33 -12.25
N PRO A 88 3.45 -8.69 -12.27
CA PRO A 88 4.69 -9.48 -12.26
C PRO A 88 5.71 -9.13 -13.35
N ASP A 89 5.23 -8.83 -14.55
CA ASP A 89 6.02 -8.47 -15.73
C ASP A 89 6.71 -7.09 -15.63
N THR A 90 6.27 -6.23 -14.72
CA THR A 90 6.86 -4.89 -14.52
C THR A 90 7.91 -4.84 -13.41
N TRP A 91 8.17 -5.96 -12.74
CA TRP A 91 9.05 -5.98 -11.56
C TRP A 91 10.50 -5.62 -11.87
N ASP A 92 11.03 -6.09 -12.99
CA ASP A 92 12.42 -5.84 -13.40
C ASP A 92 12.62 -4.35 -13.75
N ALA A 93 11.68 -3.78 -14.51
CA ALA A 93 11.67 -2.35 -14.80
C ALA A 93 11.65 -1.52 -13.49
N TRP A 94 10.84 -1.90 -12.51
CA TRP A 94 10.78 -1.23 -11.21
C TRP A 94 12.06 -1.39 -10.37
N LEU A 95 12.71 -2.55 -10.43
CA LEU A 95 13.90 -2.87 -9.63
C LEU A 95 15.21 -2.36 -10.21
N THR A 96 15.19 -1.88 -11.45
CA THR A 96 16.39 -1.44 -12.15
C THR A 96 17.01 -0.25 -11.40
N PRO A 97 18.28 -0.34 -10.93
CA PRO A 97 18.90 0.63 -10.03
C PRO A 97 19.42 1.87 -10.77
N GLU A 98 18.61 2.43 -11.66
CA GLU A 98 18.90 3.60 -12.46
C GLU A 98 18.36 4.88 -11.83
N LYS A 99 18.95 6.02 -12.20
CA LYS A 99 18.48 7.32 -11.74
C LYS A 99 17.16 7.67 -12.43
N LEU A 100 16.16 8.03 -11.64
CA LEU A 100 14.86 8.51 -12.12
C LEU A 100 14.94 9.97 -12.59
N THR A 101 15.51 10.19 -13.78
CA THR A 101 15.67 11.51 -14.40
C THR A 101 15.21 11.52 -15.86
N GLY A 102 14.85 12.69 -16.39
CA GLY A 102 14.46 12.85 -17.80
C GLY A 102 13.30 11.94 -18.20
N GLU A 103 13.42 11.30 -19.36
CA GLU A 103 12.43 10.39 -19.93
C GLU A 103 12.10 9.20 -19.01
N ARG A 104 13.11 8.62 -18.34
CA ARG A 104 12.92 7.48 -17.43
C ARG A 104 11.98 7.79 -16.28
N LYS A 105 12.00 9.02 -15.76
CA LYS A 105 11.03 9.46 -14.74
C LYS A 105 9.61 9.43 -15.30
N VAL A 106 9.41 9.95 -16.51
CA VAL A 106 8.10 10.01 -17.17
C VAL A 106 7.57 8.60 -17.43
N GLU A 107 8.42 7.73 -17.98
CA GLU A 107 8.07 6.34 -18.24
C GLU A 107 7.77 5.56 -16.97
N THR A 108 8.54 5.75 -15.90
CA THR A 108 8.27 5.08 -14.61
C THR A 108 6.93 5.51 -14.03
N LEU A 109 6.58 6.80 -14.15
CA LEU A 109 5.26 7.29 -13.72
C LEU A 109 4.14 6.70 -14.57
N ALA A 110 4.33 6.60 -15.89
CA ALA A 110 3.36 5.98 -16.80
C ALA A 110 3.21 4.47 -16.54
N LEU A 111 4.30 3.77 -16.24
CA LEU A 111 4.30 2.37 -15.84
C LEU A 111 3.46 2.19 -14.58
N LEU A 112 3.76 2.94 -13.51
CA LEU A 112 2.98 2.89 -12.27
C LEU A 112 1.51 3.27 -12.49
N GLU A 113 1.24 4.19 -13.43
CA GLU A 113 -0.10 4.57 -13.82
C GLU A 113 -0.89 3.36 -14.34
N HIS A 114 -0.33 2.70 -15.35
CA HIS A 114 -0.95 1.59 -16.06
C HIS A 114 -1.07 0.34 -15.20
N THR A 115 0.05 -0.11 -14.61
CA THR A 115 0.09 -1.37 -13.86
C THR A 115 -0.77 -1.32 -12.58
N SER A 116 -0.93 -0.15 -11.95
CA SER A 116 -1.87 -0.03 -10.84
C SER A 116 -3.33 -0.11 -11.27
N ALA A 117 -3.67 0.36 -12.48
CA ALA A 117 -5.03 0.25 -13.01
C ALA A 117 -5.35 -1.22 -13.33
N ASP A 118 -4.41 -1.94 -13.94
CA ASP A 118 -4.56 -3.37 -14.22
C ASP A 118 -4.74 -4.19 -12.94
N VAL A 119 -4.01 -3.83 -11.87
CA VAL A 119 -4.18 -4.48 -10.56
C VAL A 119 -5.46 -4.03 -9.85
N ALA A 120 -5.94 -2.80 -10.04
CA ALA A 120 -7.16 -2.32 -9.41
C ALA A 120 -8.42 -3.03 -9.94
N ALA A 121 -8.46 -3.31 -11.24
CA ALA A 121 -9.62 -3.87 -11.92
C ALA A 121 -10.15 -5.19 -11.32
N PRO A 122 -9.31 -6.19 -10.99
CA PRO A 122 -9.78 -7.43 -10.37
C PRO A 122 -9.90 -7.38 -8.83
N ILE A 123 -9.57 -6.25 -8.17
CA ILE A 123 -9.65 -6.18 -6.71
C ILE A 123 -11.10 -6.14 -6.26
N THR A 124 -11.43 -7.02 -5.31
CA THR A 124 -12.70 -7.01 -4.57
C THR A 124 -12.49 -6.57 -3.13
N GLU A 125 -13.60 -6.25 -2.46
CA GLU A 125 -13.59 -5.82 -1.05
C GLU A 125 -14.72 -6.48 -0.26
N HIS A 126 -14.50 -6.65 1.04
CA HIS A 126 -15.58 -6.85 2.02
C HIS A 126 -15.25 -6.22 3.39
N ILE A 127 -16.29 -5.99 4.19
CA ILE A 127 -16.17 -5.46 5.56
C ILE A 127 -15.63 -6.56 6.49
N VAL A 128 -14.72 -6.19 7.39
CA VAL A 128 -14.13 -7.09 8.39
C VAL A 128 -14.36 -6.62 9.82
N ASP A 129 -14.00 -7.45 10.81
CA ASP A 129 -14.15 -7.12 12.23
C ASP A 129 -13.32 -5.86 12.59
N ARG A 130 -13.95 -4.93 13.32
CA ARG A 130 -13.32 -3.70 13.83
C ARG A 130 -12.08 -3.94 14.68
N LYS A 131 -11.89 -5.14 15.24
CA LYS A 131 -10.67 -5.55 15.95
C LYS A 131 -9.40 -5.30 15.15
N VAL A 132 -9.44 -5.40 13.81
CA VAL A 132 -8.29 -5.13 12.93
C VAL A 132 -7.73 -3.71 13.10
N SER A 133 -8.54 -2.77 13.58
CA SER A 133 -8.12 -1.38 13.78
C SER A 133 -7.24 -1.18 15.02
N ASN A 134 -7.17 -2.14 15.96
CA ASN A 134 -6.37 -2.02 17.17
C ASN A 134 -5.13 -2.94 17.14
N SER A 135 -4.07 -2.46 16.51
CA SER A 135 -2.79 -3.18 16.38
C SER A 135 -2.10 -3.53 17.71
N ARG A 136 -2.51 -2.93 18.83
CA ARG A 136 -1.94 -3.24 20.15
C ARG A 136 -2.52 -4.49 20.80
N THR A 137 -3.75 -4.85 20.44
CA THR A 137 -4.50 -5.90 21.13
C THR A 137 -4.99 -7.01 20.21
N VAL A 138 -4.98 -6.78 18.90
CA VAL A 138 -5.37 -7.79 17.91
C VAL A 138 -4.29 -8.88 17.82
N ASP A 139 -4.72 -10.14 17.72
CA ASP A 139 -3.85 -11.23 17.28
C ASP A 139 -3.76 -11.21 15.75
N PRO A 140 -2.61 -10.83 15.15
CA PRO A 140 -2.47 -10.74 13.70
C PRO A 140 -2.49 -12.11 13.02
N THR A 141 -2.35 -13.20 13.76
CA THR A 141 -2.41 -14.58 13.25
C THR A 141 -3.81 -15.18 13.37
N GLY A 142 -4.77 -14.45 13.96
CA GLY A 142 -6.14 -14.89 14.11
C GLY A 142 -6.80 -15.13 12.75
N PRO A 143 -7.30 -16.35 12.46
CA PRO A 143 -7.77 -16.72 11.12
C PRO A 143 -9.01 -15.93 10.68
N THR A 144 -9.82 -15.44 11.63
CA THR A 144 -11.06 -14.74 11.34
C THR A 144 -10.89 -13.24 11.09
N LEU A 145 -9.67 -12.71 11.18
CA LEU A 145 -9.44 -11.25 11.17
C LEU A 145 -9.77 -10.61 9.82
N LEU A 146 -9.64 -11.38 8.75
CA LEU A 146 -9.88 -10.95 7.38
C LEU A 146 -11.18 -11.51 6.81
N GLU A 147 -11.93 -12.30 7.58
CA GLU A 147 -13.19 -12.87 7.15
C GLU A 147 -14.30 -11.81 7.11
N PRO A 148 -15.28 -11.93 6.20
CA PRO A 148 -16.43 -11.04 6.17
C PRO A 148 -17.21 -11.08 7.49
N VAL A 149 -17.62 -9.91 7.98
CA VAL A 149 -18.60 -9.83 9.06
C VAL A 149 -20.03 -9.89 8.49
N LEU A 150 -20.86 -10.78 9.05
CA LEU A 150 -22.29 -10.88 8.75
C LEU A 150 -23.10 -9.73 9.35
#